data_AF-A0A0T1SE01-F1
#
_entry.id   AF-A0A0T1SE01-F1
#
_cell.length_a   1.000
_cell.length_b   1.000
_cell.length_c   1.000
_cell.angle_alpha   90.00
_cell.angle_beta   90.00
_cell.angle_gamma   90.00
#
_symmetry.space_group_name_H-M   'P 1'
#
loop_
_entity.id
_entity.type
_entity.pdbx_description
1 polymer ?
#
loop_
_entity_poly.entity_id
_entity_poly.type
_entity_poly.pdbx_seq_one_letter_code
_entity_poly.pdbx_strand_id
1 'polypeptide(L)'
;MPTYHEAMSTDLSTLTAAAGKWEEMAAKFKTLEDRYEKDVHGVSLGESWIGLSANAANARFTVTLKELLGAQKEAKAVARILRDAHTQLTDLRNRLKAIRDDAVRAGMRVSDQGTVAFDTERLAQDERTAYVHDPDFQQTARTQANEWAEKLVQAVKSVTDADDGIRLALDAAVLDSDPMDGTFNGFNRNPQDGPYPSLEEAGKAAGMPKDRKDVPAWWRSLDPVTRGILLQERGDELRAAGIMDPQYQWHPADPGSGPFNVEDPTPRDVEFHALALSLATVGDITGQTGASRNMLHYLRGTGETLDVDVNRMLHDDAKFRSDVEEIHIARNQEEWRRKALAEFEKAGGDKPVTIPVESHQYGGTFTEKTDWYHALGSHQQTISGVVTVRPGEGGKPDVSLEYQVNVWDRYNWDKDKQTPFYGGISIKDADMGHLHTVGIAQEFDMRGSSSTFTHDLNGDASPTVNPADPGRSGGRGDVSRGDEENR
;
A
#
# COMPACT_ATOMS: atom_id res chain seq x y z
N MET A 1 15.41 -11.44 -12.29
CA MET A 1 14.02 -11.71 -12.74
C MET A 1 14.08 -12.59 -13.98
N PRO A 2 13.36 -13.73 -14.01
CA PRO A 2 13.26 -14.59 -15.18
C PRO A 2 12.56 -13.88 -16.35
N THR A 3 13.01 -14.17 -17.56
CA THR A 3 12.35 -13.79 -18.81
C THR A 3 11.16 -14.72 -19.12
N TYR A 4 10.29 -14.31 -20.04
CA TYR A 4 9.21 -15.18 -20.55
C TYR A 4 9.75 -16.53 -21.05
N HIS A 5 10.86 -16.51 -21.79
CA HIS A 5 11.47 -17.70 -22.33
C HIS A 5 11.93 -18.65 -21.21
N GLU A 6 12.63 -18.13 -20.21
CA GLU A 6 13.09 -18.92 -19.06
C GLU A 6 11.91 -19.49 -18.27
N ALA A 7 10.88 -18.68 -17.98
CA ALA A 7 9.69 -19.13 -17.27
C ALA A 7 8.95 -20.29 -17.99
N MET A 8 8.96 -20.29 -19.33
CA MET A 8 8.31 -21.32 -20.14
C MET A 8 9.16 -22.58 -20.34
N SER A 9 10.49 -22.44 -20.44
CA SER A 9 11.38 -23.51 -20.90
C SER A 9 12.20 -24.19 -19.81
N THR A 10 12.34 -23.58 -18.63
CA THR A 10 13.15 -24.13 -17.55
C THR A 10 12.66 -25.51 -17.10
N ASP A 11 13.58 -26.46 -16.97
CA ASP A 11 13.30 -27.79 -16.44
C ASP A 11 13.19 -27.75 -14.91
N LEU A 12 11.97 -27.55 -14.44
CA LEU A 12 11.65 -27.51 -13.02
C LEU A 12 11.84 -28.87 -12.32
N SER A 13 11.91 -30.00 -13.04
CA SER A 13 12.05 -31.33 -12.41
C SER A 13 13.35 -31.48 -11.62
N THR A 14 14.36 -30.67 -11.97
CA THR A 14 15.63 -30.55 -11.26
C THR A 14 15.45 -30.14 -9.79
N LEU A 15 14.41 -29.37 -9.45
CA LEU A 15 14.08 -29.00 -8.07
C LEU A 15 13.68 -30.21 -7.22
N THR A 16 12.86 -31.11 -7.77
CA THR A 16 12.48 -32.36 -7.08
C THR A 16 13.67 -33.31 -6.95
N ALA A 17 14.54 -33.37 -7.96
CA ALA A 17 15.77 -34.15 -7.88
C ALA A 17 16.70 -33.62 -6.76
N ALA A 18 16.88 -32.30 -6.68
CA ALA A 18 17.67 -31.65 -5.62
C ALA A 18 17.05 -31.88 -4.22
N ALA A 19 15.73 -31.76 -4.09
CA ALA A 19 15.01 -32.06 -2.85
C ALA A 19 15.30 -33.50 -2.35
N GLY A 20 15.28 -34.48 -3.26
CA GLY A 20 15.62 -35.86 -2.92
C GLY A 20 17.06 -36.01 -2.39
N LYS A 21 18.02 -35.24 -2.92
CA LYS A 21 19.40 -35.25 -2.42
C LYS A 21 19.55 -34.65 -1.02
N TRP A 22 18.77 -33.62 -0.71
CA TRP A 22 18.72 -33.08 0.65
C TRP A 22 18.11 -34.06 1.65
N GLU A 23 17.10 -34.85 1.25
CA GLU A 23 16.57 -35.92 2.11
C GLU A 23 17.55 -37.07 2.33
N GLU A 24 18.25 -37.49 1.27
CA GLU A 24 19.35 -38.47 1.40
C GLU A 24 20.40 -37.97 2.39
N MET A 25 20.72 -36.67 2.36
CA MET A 25 21.65 -36.05 3.31
C MET A 25 21.09 -36.06 4.74
N ALA A 26 19.82 -35.70 4.94
CA ALA A 26 19.18 -35.78 6.26
C ALA A 26 19.19 -37.20 6.84
N ALA A 27 18.99 -38.23 6.00
CA ALA A 27 19.07 -39.63 6.43
C ALA A 27 20.49 -40.03 6.85
N LYS A 28 21.53 -39.52 6.16
CA LYS A 28 22.94 -39.71 6.55
C LYS A 28 23.26 -39.00 7.87
N PHE A 29 22.76 -37.78 8.07
CA PHE A 29 22.91 -37.08 9.35
C PHE A 29 22.25 -37.85 10.49
N LYS A 30 21.07 -38.45 10.28
CA LYS A 30 20.46 -39.32 11.29
C LYS A 30 21.34 -40.51 11.66
N THR A 31 21.94 -41.16 10.66
CA THR A 31 22.86 -42.28 10.91
C THR A 31 24.09 -41.84 11.71
N LEU A 32 24.62 -40.65 11.42
CA LEU A 32 25.75 -40.07 12.16
C LEU A 32 25.36 -39.68 13.59
N GLU A 33 24.19 -39.06 13.77
CA GLU A 33 23.58 -38.73 15.05
C GLU A 33 23.46 -39.96 15.94
N ASP A 34 22.81 -41.04 15.47
CA ASP A 34 22.62 -42.28 16.23
C ASP A 34 23.96 -42.88 16.67
N ARG A 35 24.95 -42.85 15.77
CA ARG A 35 26.29 -43.36 16.07
C ARG A 35 27.02 -42.47 17.08
N TYR A 36 26.94 -41.15 16.92
CA TYR A 36 27.57 -40.20 17.83
C TYR A 36 26.96 -40.26 19.22
N GLU A 37 25.62 -40.34 19.30
CA GLU A 37 24.89 -40.49 20.55
C GLU A 37 25.37 -41.73 21.31
N LYS A 38 25.43 -42.88 20.62
CA LYS A 38 25.83 -44.14 21.22
C LYS A 38 27.32 -44.19 21.59
N ASP A 39 28.19 -43.91 20.62
CA ASP A 39 29.61 -44.25 20.71
C ASP A 39 30.47 -43.12 21.33
N VAL A 40 29.95 -41.88 21.38
CA VAL A 40 30.69 -40.71 21.90
C VAL A 40 29.95 -40.05 23.06
N HIS A 41 28.72 -39.58 22.84
CA HIS A 41 27.94 -38.90 23.88
C HIS A 41 27.64 -39.84 25.06
N GLY A 42 27.19 -41.05 24.78
CA GLY A 42 26.82 -42.06 25.77
C GLY A 42 27.97 -42.50 26.69
N VAL A 43 29.22 -42.39 26.24
CA VAL A 43 30.41 -42.69 27.09
C VAL A 43 30.47 -41.75 28.29
N SER A 44 30.04 -40.50 28.14
CA SER A 44 29.99 -39.52 29.24
C SER A 44 28.82 -39.73 30.22
N LEU A 45 27.88 -40.60 29.89
CA LEU A 45 26.72 -40.96 30.73
C LEU A 45 26.91 -42.29 31.48
N GLY A 46 27.95 -43.05 31.16
CA GLY A 46 28.22 -44.36 31.75
C GLY A 46 28.88 -44.27 33.13
N GLU A 47 28.77 -45.35 33.91
CA GLU A 47 29.32 -45.42 35.27
C GLU A 47 30.86 -45.49 35.32
N SER A 48 31.52 -45.80 34.20
CA SER A 48 32.98 -45.98 34.14
C SER A 48 33.77 -44.68 34.10
N TRP A 49 33.15 -43.55 33.74
CA TRP A 49 33.80 -42.24 33.68
C TRP A 49 32.94 -41.19 34.37
N ILE A 50 33.36 -40.78 35.57
CA ILE A 50 32.61 -39.88 36.44
C ILE A 50 33.45 -38.67 36.87
N GLY A 51 32.78 -37.62 37.35
CA GLY A 51 33.41 -36.41 37.90
C GLY A 51 33.42 -35.23 36.94
N LEU A 52 34.15 -34.17 37.31
CA LEU A 52 34.13 -32.88 36.61
C LEU A 52 34.51 -32.97 35.12
N SER A 53 35.46 -33.85 34.78
CA SER A 53 35.88 -34.05 33.38
C SER A 53 34.79 -34.71 32.53
N ALA A 54 34.07 -35.69 33.08
CA ALA A 54 32.93 -36.32 32.43
C ALA A 54 31.79 -35.31 32.20
N ASN A 55 31.47 -34.49 33.21
CA ASN A 55 30.46 -33.43 33.09
C ASN A 55 30.81 -32.39 32.02
N ALA A 56 32.07 -31.93 31.99
CA ALA A 56 32.53 -30.97 30.98
C ALA A 56 32.50 -31.56 29.57
N ALA A 57 32.86 -32.83 29.41
CA ALA A 57 32.77 -33.54 28.13
C ALA A 57 31.32 -33.73 27.69
N ASN A 58 30.43 -34.14 28.60
CA ASN A 58 29.00 -34.31 28.32
C ASN A 58 28.38 -33.02 27.78
N ALA A 59 28.69 -31.87 28.38
CA ALA A 59 28.20 -30.57 27.89
C ALA A 59 28.63 -30.32 26.44
N ARG A 60 29.90 -30.57 26.08
CA ARG A 60 30.42 -30.40 24.71
C ARG A 60 29.84 -31.41 23.73
N PHE A 61 29.73 -32.66 24.14
CA PHE A 61 29.13 -33.71 23.31
C PHE A 61 27.66 -33.42 23.04
N THR A 62 26.94 -32.87 24.02
CA THR A 62 25.53 -32.49 23.85
C THR A 62 25.36 -31.43 22.77
N VAL A 63 26.23 -30.41 22.73
CA VAL A 63 26.21 -29.40 21.65
C VAL A 63 26.44 -30.07 20.30
N THR A 64 27.45 -30.94 20.19
CA THR A 64 27.74 -31.64 18.92
C THR A 64 26.59 -32.54 18.47
N LEU A 65 25.96 -33.26 19.39
CA LEU A 65 24.78 -34.08 19.09
C LEU A 65 23.62 -33.21 18.58
N LYS A 66 23.39 -32.05 19.20
CA LYS A 66 22.37 -31.09 18.77
C LYS A 66 22.68 -30.50 17.39
N GLU A 67 23.95 -30.29 17.03
CA GLU A 67 24.33 -29.88 15.67
C GLU A 67 23.99 -30.94 14.62
N LEU A 68 24.19 -32.23 14.92
CA LEU A 68 23.79 -33.31 14.00
C LEU A 68 22.28 -33.38 13.82
N LEU A 69 21.53 -33.17 14.91
CA LEU A 69 20.07 -33.03 14.87
C LEU A 69 19.62 -31.81 14.07
N GLY A 70 20.31 -30.67 14.23
CA GLY A 70 20.06 -29.44 13.48
C GLY A 70 20.29 -29.63 11.99
N ALA A 71 21.43 -30.20 11.61
CA ALA A 71 21.77 -30.52 10.22
C ALA A 71 20.69 -31.39 9.56
N GLN A 72 20.14 -32.36 10.29
CA GLN A 72 19.02 -33.16 9.81
C GLN A 72 17.77 -32.31 9.55
N LYS A 73 17.39 -31.44 10.50
CA LYS A 73 16.19 -30.59 10.39
C LYS A 73 16.33 -29.56 9.27
N GLU A 74 17.46 -28.86 9.20
CA GLU A 74 17.78 -27.91 8.14
C GLU A 74 17.71 -28.58 6.76
N ALA A 75 18.36 -29.74 6.59
CA ALA A 75 18.32 -30.48 5.33
C ALA A 75 16.89 -30.88 4.91
N LYS A 76 16.05 -31.29 5.88
CA LYS A 76 14.63 -31.58 5.62
C LYS A 76 13.85 -30.32 5.23
N ALA A 77 14.10 -29.19 5.87
CA ALA A 77 13.46 -27.91 5.55
C ALA A 77 13.80 -27.46 4.13
N VAL A 78 15.08 -27.50 3.75
CA VAL A 78 15.52 -27.19 2.38
C VAL A 78 14.85 -28.12 1.36
N ALA A 79 14.81 -29.43 1.64
CA ALA A 79 14.13 -30.39 0.76
C ALA A 79 12.64 -30.07 0.56
N ARG A 80 11.94 -29.66 1.64
CA ARG A 80 10.53 -29.27 1.58
C ARG A 80 10.35 -28.01 0.73
N ILE A 81 11.12 -26.96 0.98
CA ILE A 81 11.05 -25.69 0.23
C ILE A 81 11.25 -25.94 -1.28
N LEU A 82 12.21 -26.79 -1.66
CA LEU A 82 12.44 -27.13 -3.07
C LEU A 82 11.26 -27.88 -3.72
N ARG A 83 10.50 -28.65 -2.96
CA ARG A 83 9.25 -29.28 -3.47
C ARG A 83 8.11 -28.29 -3.59
N ASP A 84 7.97 -27.40 -2.62
CA ASP A 84 6.97 -26.33 -2.65
C ASP A 84 7.26 -25.38 -3.83
N ALA A 85 8.54 -25.06 -4.07
CA ALA A 85 9.03 -24.33 -5.23
C ALA A 85 8.64 -25.02 -6.54
N HIS A 86 8.92 -26.31 -6.69
CA HIS A 86 8.53 -27.08 -7.87
C HIS A 86 7.02 -27.00 -8.14
N THR A 87 6.22 -27.15 -7.08
CA THR A 87 4.76 -27.13 -7.16
C THR A 87 4.26 -25.76 -7.62
N GLN A 88 4.70 -24.69 -6.97
CA GLN A 88 4.25 -23.32 -7.28
C GLN A 88 4.74 -22.86 -8.65
N LEU A 89 6.01 -23.04 -8.99
CA LEU A 89 6.54 -22.65 -10.29
C LEU A 89 5.88 -23.43 -11.44
N THR A 90 5.53 -24.70 -11.22
CA THR A 90 4.78 -25.49 -12.21
C THR A 90 3.38 -24.92 -12.44
N ASP A 91 2.66 -24.57 -11.37
CA ASP A 91 1.33 -23.95 -11.48
C ASP A 91 1.40 -22.61 -12.20
N LEU A 92 2.33 -21.73 -11.81
CA LEU A 92 2.53 -20.43 -12.44
C LEU A 92 2.91 -20.55 -13.93
N ARG A 93 3.80 -21.48 -14.29
CA ARG A 93 4.12 -21.78 -15.70
C ARG A 93 2.89 -22.25 -16.48
N ASN A 94 2.03 -23.07 -15.87
CA ASN A 94 0.80 -23.52 -16.52
C ASN A 94 -0.18 -22.35 -16.75
N ARG A 95 -0.30 -21.43 -15.79
CA ARG A 95 -1.09 -20.20 -15.96
C ARG A 95 -0.53 -19.30 -17.06
N LEU A 96 0.79 -19.09 -17.09
CA LEU A 96 1.46 -18.34 -18.15
C LEU A 96 1.22 -18.95 -19.54
N LYS A 97 1.30 -20.28 -19.65
CA LYS A 97 0.98 -21.01 -20.87
C LYS A 97 -0.47 -20.81 -21.30
N ALA A 98 -1.42 -20.90 -20.35
CA ALA A 98 -2.84 -20.69 -20.63
C ALA A 98 -3.12 -19.27 -21.17
N ILE A 99 -2.52 -18.23 -20.56
CA ILE A 99 -2.64 -16.84 -21.03
C ILE A 99 -2.09 -16.71 -22.45
N ARG A 100 -0.94 -17.33 -22.76
CA ARG A 100 -0.40 -17.34 -24.12
C ARG A 100 -1.36 -18.01 -25.10
N ASP A 101 -1.90 -19.17 -24.74
CA ASP A 101 -2.80 -19.93 -25.61
C ASP A 101 -4.11 -19.16 -25.85
N ASP A 102 -4.59 -18.43 -24.85
CA ASP A 102 -5.76 -17.54 -24.97
C ASP A 102 -5.48 -16.32 -25.86
N ALA A 103 -4.30 -15.71 -25.75
CA ALA A 103 -3.88 -14.63 -26.66
C ALA A 103 -3.84 -15.13 -28.12
N VAL A 104 -3.30 -16.32 -28.36
CA VAL A 104 -3.27 -16.94 -29.69
C VAL A 104 -4.68 -17.24 -30.22
N ARG A 105 -5.60 -17.64 -29.33
CA ARG A 105 -7.00 -17.83 -29.70
C ARG A 105 -7.70 -16.51 -30.03
N ALA A 106 -7.31 -15.43 -29.36
CA ALA A 106 -7.79 -14.07 -29.60
C ALA A 106 -7.19 -13.38 -30.84
N GLY A 107 -6.46 -14.11 -31.70
CA GLY A 107 -5.89 -13.57 -32.93
C GLY A 107 -4.55 -12.85 -32.73
N MET A 108 -3.88 -13.07 -31.59
CA MET A 108 -2.52 -12.59 -31.39
C MET A 108 -1.50 -13.62 -31.84
N ARG A 109 -0.32 -13.13 -32.22
CA ARG A 109 0.91 -13.90 -32.35
C ARG A 109 1.78 -13.59 -31.13
N VAL A 110 2.28 -14.63 -30.46
CA VAL A 110 3.19 -14.51 -29.32
C VAL A 110 4.53 -15.13 -29.71
N SER A 111 5.62 -14.36 -29.61
CA SER A 111 6.97 -14.85 -29.90
C SER A 111 7.51 -15.74 -28.77
N ASP A 112 8.59 -16.48 -29.02
CA ASP A 112 9.29 -17.26 -27.99
C ASP A 112 9.90 -16.40 -26.86
N GLN A 113 9.97 -15.08 -27.07
CA GLN A 113 10.39 -14.09 -26.08
C GLN A 113 9.21 -13.40 -25.39
N GLY A 114 7.97 -13.83 -25.68
CA GLY A 114 6.75 -13.27 -25.08
C GLY A 114 6.28 -11.96 -25.70
N THR A 115 6.83 -11.55 -26.85
CA THR A 115 6.36 -10.35 -27.57
C THR A 115 5.02 -10.66 -28.23
N VAL A 116 4.01 -9.86 -27.91
CA VAL A 116 2.66 -9.99 -28.47
C VAL A 116 2.48 -9.01 -29.62
N ALA A 117 1.94 -9.49 -30.73
CA ALA A 117 1.51 -8.66 -31.86
C ALA A 117 0.20 -9.21 -32.42
N PHE A 118 -0.61 -8.35 -33.04
CA PHE A 118 -1.78 -8.81 -33.77
C PHE A 118 -1.37 -9.72 -34.95
N ASP A 119 -2.01 -10.87 -35.09
CA ASP A 119 -1.66 -11.87 -36.09
C ASP A 119 -2.30 -11.58 -37.45
N THR A 120 -1.66 -10.69 -38.20
CA THR A 120 -2.09 -10.35 -39.56
C THR A 120 -2.04 -11.54 -40.54
N GLU A 121 -1.30 -12.62 -40.22
CA GLU A 121 -1.21 -13.79 -41.08
C GLU A 121 -2.46 -14.68 -41.00
N ARG A 122 -3.30 -14.48 -39.98
CA ARG A 122 -4.56 -15.21 -39.82
C ARG A 122 -5.78 -14.54 -40.45
N LEU A 123 -5.64 -13.27 -40.84
CA LEU A 123 -6.70 -12.52 -41.52
C LEU A 123 -6.95 -13.05 -42.93
N ALA A 124 -8.22 -13.04 -43.34
CA ALA A 124 -8.62 -13.23 -44.73
C ALA A 124 -8.12 -12.06 -45.62
N GLN A 125 -8.06 -12.26 -46.93
CA GLN A 125 -7.44 -11.29 -47.86
C GLN A 125 -8.13 -9.92 -47.86
N ASP A 126 -9.46 -9.90 -47.74
CA ASP A 126 -10.30 -8.72 -47.61
C ASP A 126 -10.07 -8.01 -46.26
N GLU A 127 -10.03 -8.76 -45.16
CA GLU A 127 -9.71 -8.23 -43.82
C GLU A 127 -8.29 -7.63 -43.75
N ARG A 128 -7.30 -8.27 -44.38
CA ARG A 128 -5.94 -7.71 -44.51
C ARG A 128 -5.95 -6.39 -45.27
N THR A 129 -6.73 -6.32 -46.35
CA THR A 129 -6.86 -5.10 -47.15
C THR A 129 -7.49 -3.99 -46.31
N ALA A 130 -8.54 -4.29 -45.55
CA ALA A 130 -9.14 -3.36 -44.60
C ALA A 130 -8.13 -2.90 -43.55
N TYR A 131 -7.40 -3.83 -42.91
CA TYR A 131 -6.38 -3.52 -41.90
C TYR A 131 -5.31 -2.54 -42.42
N VAL A 132 -4.85 -2.70 -43.67
CA VAL A 132 -3.82 -1.82 -44.24
C VAL A 132 -4.34 -0.39 -44.48
N HIS A 133 -5.63 -0.23 -44.75
CA HIS A 133 -6.24 1.05 -45.15
C HIS A 133 -7.08 1.72 -44.06
N ASP A 134 -7.36 1.04 -42.95
CA ASP A 134 -8.17 1.52 -41.83
C ASP A 134 -7.31 1.79 -40.58
N PRO A 135 -7.00 3.07 -40.27
CA PRO A 135 -6.25 3.43 -39.07
C PRO A 135 -6.94 3.02 -37.76
N ASP A 136 -8.27 3.01 -37.72
CA ASP A 136 -9.04 2.68 -36.51
C ASP A 136 -8.95 1.17 -36.23
N PHE A 137 -8.94 0.35 -37.28
CA PHE A 137 -8.70 -1.09 -37.14
C PHE A 137 -7.27 -1.36 -36.65
N GLN A 138 -6.26 -0.67 -37.19
CA GLN A 138 -4.88 -0.80 -36.71
C GLN A 138 -4.74 -0.40 -35.24
N GLN A 139 -5.40 0.69 -34.84
CA GLN A 139 -5.39 1.15 -33.45
C GLN A 139 -6.05 0.13 -32.53
N THR A 140 -7.21 -0.39 -32.89
CA THR A 140 -7.92 -1.43 -32.14
C THR A 140 -7.05 -2.69 -31.96
N ALA A 141 -6.40 -3.14 -33.04
CA ALA A 141 -5.50 -4.30 -33.00
C ALA A 141 -4.28 -4.08 -32.09
N ARG A 142 -3.71 -2.87 -32.08
CA ARG A 142 -2.60 -2.49 -31.18
C ARG A 142 -3.04 -2.48 -29.72
N THR A 143 -4.21 -1.90 -29.42
CA THR A 143 -4.77 -1.91 -28.06
C THR A 143 -4.96 -3.32 -27.55
N GLN A 144 -5.57 -4.21 -28.34
CA GLN A 144 -5.75 -5.62 -27.96
C GLN A 144 -4.41 -6.34 -27.73
N ALA A 145 -3.42 -6.12 -28.61
CA ALA A 145 -2.10 -6.72 -28.44
C ALA A 145 -1.41 -6.25 -27.15
N ASN A 146 -1.56 -4.96 -26.80
CA ASN A 146 -1.02 -4.40 -25.56
C ASN A 146 -1.69 -5.00 -24.32
N GLU A 147 -3.01 -5.16 -24.32
CA GLU A 147 -3.73 -5.80 -23.20
C GLU A 147 -3.25 -7.25 -22.94
N TRP A 148 -2.99 -8.02 -24.01
CA TRP A 148 -2.42 -9.36 -23.88
C TRP A 148 -0.94 -9.34 -23.45
N ALA A 149 -0.16 -8.38 -23.94
CA ALA A 149 1.21 -8.18 -23.51
C ALA A 149 1.29 -7.90 -22.00
N GLU A 150 0.42 -7.02 -21.49
CA GLU A 150 0.32 -6.72 -20.06
C GLU A 150 -0.02 -7.96 -19.23
N LYS A 151 -0.98 -8.78 -19.67
CA LYS A 151 -1.31 -10.05 -18.98
C LYS A 151 -0.12 -11.01 -18.93
N LEU A 152 0.66 -11.12 -20.01
CA LEU A 152 1.88 -11.94 -20.01
C LEU A 152 2.96 -11.38 -19.09
N VAL A 153 3.15 -10.05 -19.08
CA VAL A 153 4.09 -9.39 -18.17
C VAL A 153 3.72 -9.66 -16.72
N GLN A 154 2.43 -9.54 -16.35
CA GLN A 154 1.97 -9.84 -14.99
C GLN A 154 2.15 -11.32 -14.63
N ALA A 155 1.91 -12.25 -15.55
CA ALA A 155 2.13 -13.67 -15.29
C ALA A 155 3.62 -14.02 -15.10
N VAL A 156 4.53 -13.39 -15.86
CA VAL A 156 5.98 -13.51 -15.64
C VAL A 156 6.40 -12.86 -14.32
N LYS A 157 5.76 -11.75 -13.93
CA LYS A 157 5.98 -11.13 -12.63
C LYS A 157 5.63 -12.08 -11.48
N SER A 158 4.50 -12.81 -11.53
CA SER A 158 4.19 -13.82 -10.52
C SER A 158 5.27 -14.91 -10.40
N VAL A 159 5.89 -15.33 -11.51
CA VAL A 159 7.03 -16.27 -11.48
C VAL A 159 8.24 -15.64 -10.79
N THR A 160 8.49 -14.35 -11.05
CA THR A 160 9.56 -13.59 -10.37
C THR A 160 9.29 -13.48 -8.87
N ASP A 161 8.06 -13.12 -8.48
CA ASP A 161 7.69 -13.01 -7.07
C ASP A 161 7.86 -14.37 -6.37
N ALA A 162 7.49 -15.48 -7.00
CA ALA A 162 7.73 -16.81 -6.45
C ALA A 162 9.23 -17.15 -6.34
N ASP A 163 10.06 -16.79 -7.32
CA ASP A 163 11.52 -16.97 -7.29
C ASP A 163 12.16 -16.21 -6.12
N ASP A 164 11.77 -14.95 -5.92
CA ASP A 164 12.23 -14.15 -4.77
C ASP A 164 11.77 -14.75 -3.44
N GLY A 165 10.54 -15.26 -3.37
CA GLY A 165 10.04 -15.97 -2.19
C GLY A 165 10.76 -17.29 -1.91
N ILE A 166 11.14 -18.04 -2.94
CA ILE A 166 11.97 -19.25 -2.82
C ILE A 166 13.32 -18.89 -2.20
N ARG A 167 13.97 -17.82 -2.71
CA ARG A 167 15.23 -17.34 -2.16
C ARG A 167 15.08 -16.99 -0.68
N LEU A 168 14.07 -16.21 -0.31
CA LEU A 168 13.82 -15.83 1.08
C LEU A 168 13.57 -17.04 2.00
N ALA A 169 12.80 -18.01 1.53
CA ALA A 169 12.53 -19.23 2.30
C ALA A 169 13.80 -20.06 2.50
N LEU A 170 14.65 -20.19 1.48
CA LEU A 170 15.94 -20.88 1.58
C LEU A 170 16.90 -20.16 2.52
N ASP A 171 17.01 -18.83 2.42
CA ASP A 171 17.83 -18.00 3.31
C ASP A 171 17.39 -18.17 4.78
N ALA A 172 16.08 -18.17 5.04
CA ALA A 172 15.53 -18.37 6.38
C ALA A 172 15.75 -19.80 6.92
N ALA A 173 15.65 -20.82 6.07
CA ALA A 173 15.80 -22.21 6.48
C ALA A 173 17.19 -22.53 7.01
N VAL A 174 18.23 -21.86 6.52
CA VAL A 174 19.64 -22.11 6.89
C VAL A 174 20.18 -21.13 7.93
N LEU A 175 19.39 -20.15 8.37
CA LEU A 175 19.82 -19.18 9.36
C LEU A 175 19.76 -19.78 10.76
N ASP A 176 20.91 -19.88 11.44
CA ASP A 176 21.00 -20.24 12.84
C ASP A 176 20.29 -19.19 13.71
N SER A 177 19.13 -19.57 14.25
CA SER A 177 18.25 -18.66 15.00
C SER A 177 18.50 -18.66 16.51
N ASP A 178 19.32 -19.57 17.04
CA ASP A 178 19.52 -19.72 18.50
C ASP A 178 20.98 -19.46 18.91
N PRO A 179 21.34 -18.20 19.21
CA PRO A 179 22.71 -17.84 19.58
C PRO A 179 23.15 -18.41 20.95
N MET A 180 22.24 -19.03 21.70
CA MET A 180 22.49 -19.58 23.04
C MET A 180 22.61 -21.10 23.05
N ASP A 181 22.60 -21.73 21.88
CA ASP A 181 22.48 -23.18 21.77
C ASP A 181 23.82 -23.94 21.89
N GLY A 182 24.92 -23.18 22.06
CA GLY A 182 26.28 -23.68 22.23
C GLY A 182 27.15 -23.60 20.97
N THR A 183 26.58 -23.21 19.83
CA THR A 183 27.30 -22.92 18.58
C THR A 183 27.00 -21.51 18.11
N PHE A 184 27.93 -20.92 17.35
CA PHE A 184 27.71 -19.64 16.68
C PHE A 184 27.79 -19.89 15.18
N ASN A 185 26.72 -19.57 14.45
CA ASN A 185 26.56 -19.90 13.03
C ASN A 185 26.64 -21.43 12.79
N GLY A 186 25.97 -22.20 13.64
CA GLY A 186 25.80 -23.65 13.48
C GLY A 186 24.72 -24.00 12.46
N PHE A 187 24.27 -25.24 12.46
CA PHE A 187 23.09 -25.63 11.68
C PHE A 187 21.81 -25.09 12.31
N ASN A 188 20.83 -24.72 11.49
CA ASN A 188 19.54 -24.29 11.99
C ASN A 188 18.82 -25.46 12.68
N ARG A 189 18.75 -25.40 14.01
CA ARG A 189 18.11 -26.44 14.82
C ARG A 189 16.59 -26.37 14.85
N ASN A 190 16.00 -25.25 14.41
CA ASN A 190 14.57 -25.02 14.43
C ASN A 190 14.11 -24.25 13.17
N PRO A 191 14.32 -24.79 11.96
CA PRO A 191 13.85 -24.15 10.75
C PRO A 191 12.32 -24.05 10.80
N GLN A 192 11.82 -22.82 10.64
CA GLN A 192 10.39 -22.51 10.61
C GLN A 192 9.94 -22.41 9.16
N ASP A 193 8.68 -22.76 8.92
CA ASP A 193 8.03 -22.41 7.66
C ASP A 193 7.89 -20.89 7.56
N GLY A 194 7.91 -20.36 6.34
CA GLY A 194 7.62 -18.94 6.10
C GLY A 194 6.20 -18.58 6.58
N PRO A 195 5.99 -17.38 7.13
CA PRO A 195 4.68 -16.98 7.67
C PRO A 195 3.63 -16.80 6.56
N TYR A 196 4.08 -16.57 5.32
CA TYR A 196 3.25 -16.25 4.18
C TYR A 196 2.48 -17.46 3.62
N PRO A 197 1.29 -17.25 3.01
CA PRO A 197 0.47 -18.33 2.45
C PRO A 197 1.14 -19.12 1.32
N SER A 198 2.08 -18.49 0.59
CA SER A 198 2.81 -19.09 -0.52
C SER A 198 4.18 -18.45 -0.70
N LEU A 199 5.02 -19.03 -1.57
CA LEU A 199 6.31 -18.46 -1.91
C LEU A 199 6.12 -17.22 -2.81
N GLU A 200 5.13 -17.24 -3.71
CA GLU A 200 4.73 -16.04 -4.47
C GLU A 200 4.39 -14.87 -3.54
N GLU A 201 3.58 -15.11 -2.50
CA GLU A 201 3.21 -14.07 -1.54
C GLU A 201 4.39 -13.59 -0.70
N ALA A 202 5.32 -14.48 -0.34
CA ALA A 202 6.55 -14.10 0.35
C ALA A 202 7.41 -13.13 -0.49
N GLY A 203 7.55 -13.37 -1.80
CA GLY A 203 8.28 -12.46 -2.67
C GLY A 203 7.55 -11.13 -2.91
N LYS A 204 6.22 -11.16 -3.12
CA LYS A 204 5.43 -9.94 -3.21
C LYS A 204 5.57 -9.08 -1.96
N ALA A 205 5.54 -9.69 -0.77
CA ALA A 205 5.68 -9.00 0.51
C ALA A 205 7.03 -8.30 0.67
N ALA A 206 8.10 -8.88 0.13
CA ALA A 206 9.42 -8.26 0.12
C ALA A 206 9.58 -7.15 -0.93
N GLY A 207 8.78 -7.18 -2.00
CA GLY A 207 8.85 -6.28 -3.15
C GLY A 207 8.06 -4.97 -3.03
N MET A 208 8.01 -4.35 -1.84
CA MET A 208 7.32 -3.05 -1.68
C MET A 208 7.95 -1.99 -2.61
N PRO A 209 7.14 -1.27 -3.43
CA PRO A 209 7.63 -0.19 -4.28
C PRO A 209 8.27 0.94 -3.47
N LYS A 210 9.29 1.58 -4.06
CA LYS A 210 9.92 2.77 -3.47
C LYS A 210 9.12 4.05 -3.70
N ASP A 211 8.44 4.12 -4.85
CA ASP A 211 7.62 5.25 -5.23
C ASP A 211 6.26 5.14 -4.52
N ARG A 212 5.96 6.09 -3.64
CA ARG A 212 4.72 6.13 -2.84
C ARG A 212 3.44 5.94 -3.68
N LYS A 213 3.40 6.51 -4.88
CA LYS A 213 2.28 6.38 -5.82
C LYS A 213 1.94 4.94 -6.20
N ASP A 214 2.91 4.02 -6.16
CA ASP A 214 2.76 2.63 -6.58
C ASP A 214 2.44 1.70 -5.41
N VAL A 215 2.65 2.16 -4.17
CA VAL A 215 2.39 1.42 -2.93
C VAL A 215 0.93 0.98 -2.79
N PRO A 216 -0.09 1.82 -3.08
CA PRO A 216 -1.49 1.39 -2.94
C PRO A 216 -1.88 0.27 -3.90
N ALA A 217 -1.33 0.24 -5.10
CA ALA A 217 -1.57 -0.84 -6.06
C ALA A 217 -0.87 -2.15 -5.62
N TRP A 218 0.38 -2.05 -5.16
CA TRP A 218 1.09 -3.18 -4.57
C TRP A 218 0.36 -3.75 -3.36
N TRP A 219 -0.04 -2.90 -2.41
CA TRP A 219 -0.78 -3.33 -1.21
C TRP A 219 -2.05 -4.09 -1.58
N ARG A 220 -2.84 -3.58 -2.54
CA ARG A 220 -4.06 -4.25 -3.04
C ARG A 220 -3.81 -5.55 -3.81
N SER A 221 -2.60 -5.79 -4.29
CA SER A 221 -2.24 -7.03 -4.98
C SER A 221 -1.93 -8.21 -4.04
N LEU A 222 -1.64 -7.93 -2.76
CA LEU A 222 -1.28 -8.94 -1.77
C LEU A 222 -2.49 -9.77 -1.30
N ASP A 223 -2.24 -11.01 -0.88
CA ASP A 223 -3.23 -11.80 -0.17
C ASP A 223 -3.62 -11.13 1.16
N PRO A 224 -4.89 -11.21 1.59
CA PRO A 224 -5.31 -10.60 2.86
C PRO A 224 -4.54 -11.08 4.10
N VAL A 225 -4.06 -12.33 4.12
CA VAL A 225 -3.20 -12.85 5.20
C VAL A 225 -1.82 -12.21 5.13
N THR A 226 -1.25 -12.08 3.93
CA THR A 226 0.04 -11.40 3.69
C THR A 226 0.00 -9.96 4.22
N ARG A 227 -1.09 -9.22 3.96
CA ARG A 227 -1.28 -7.89 4.53
C ARG A 227 -1.34 -7.90 6.05
N GLY A 228 -2.07 -8.85 6.64
CA GLY A 228 -2.18 -8.98 8.09
C GLY A 228 -0.83 -9.20 8.76
N ILE A 229 0.01 -10.07 8.18
CA ILE A 229 1.38 -10.33 8.62
C ILE A 229 2.23 -9.06 8.50
N LEU A 230 2.26 -8.43 7.33
CA LEU A 230 3.06 -7.23 7.08
C LEU A 230 2.69 -6.07 8.01
N LEU A 231 1.40 -5.84 8.23
CA LEU A 231 0.94 -4.77 9.13
C LEU A 231 1.33 -5.04 10.58
N GLN A 232 1.37 -6.31 11.00
CA GLN A 232 1.85 -6.71 12.33
C GLN A 232 3.37 -6.53 12.48
N GLU A 233 4.15 -6.86 11.44
CA GLU A 233 5.61 -6.80 11.50
C GLU A 233 6.18 -5.39 11.31
N ARG A 234 5.58 -4.58 10.42
CA ARG A 234 6.13 -3.31 9.93
C ARG A 234 5.06 -2.23 9.70
N GLY A 235 4.03 -2.18 10.55
CA GLY A 235 2.88 -1.28 10.37
C GLY A 235 3.22 0.20 10.22
N ASP A 236 4.17 0.71 11.02
CA ASP A 236 4.57 2.13 10.96
C ASP A 236 5.26 2.49 9.63
N GLU A 237 6.14 1.61 9.14
CA GLU A 237 6.80 1.77 7.83
C GLU A 237 5.76 1.82 6.71
N LEU A 238 4.77 0.93 6.74
CA LEU A 238 3.75 0.83 5.71
C LEU A 238 2.81 2.05 5.72
N ARG A 239 2.43 2.56 6.89
CA ARG A 239 1.64 3.80 7.01
C ARG A 239 2.39 4.99 6.44
N ALA A 240 3.66 5.15 6.80
CA ALA A 240 4.51 6.20 6.26
C ALA A 240 4.70 6.06 4.73
N ALA A 241 4.70 4.83 4.21
CA ALA A 241 4.75 4.54 2.79
C ALA A 241 3.43 4.80 2.03
N GLY A 242 2.33 5.15 2.72
CA GLY A 242 1.07 5.54 2.08
C GLY A 242 0.12 4.38 1.75
N ILE A 243 0.14 3.26 2.50
CA ILE A 243 -0.84 2.17 2.28
C ILE A 243 -2.31 2.63 2.46
N MET A 244 -2.52 3.76 3.14
CA MET A 244 -3.83 4.38 3.37
C MET A 244 -4.15 5.51 2.39
N ASP A 245 -3.27 5.83 1.43
CA ASP A 245 -3.51 6.91 0.49
C ASP A 245 -4.82 6.63 -0.31
N PRO A 246 -5.71 7.64 -0.44
CA PRO A 246 -7.00 7.47 -1.10
C PRO A 246 -6.85 7.14 -2.59
N GLN A 247 -7.75 6.32 -3.11
CA GLN A 247 -7.85 6.02 -4.54
C GLN A 247 -8.75 7.00 -5.27
N TYR A 248 -9.65 7.65 -4.54
CA TYR A 248 -10.52 8.67 -5.10
C TYR A 248 -9.70 9.76 -5.82
N GLN A 249 -9.88 9.81 -7.14
CA GLN A 249 -9.30 10.81 -8.03
C GLN A 249 -10.25 12.02 -8.06
N TRP A 250 -10.02 12.97 -7.16
CA TRP A 250 -10.82 14.20 -7.11
C TRP A 250 -10.57 15.09 -8.33
N HIS A 251 -11.63 15.72 -8.80
CA HIS A 251 -11.61 16.75 -9.85
C HIS A 251 -12.52 17.90 -9.41
N PRO A 252 -12.19 19.16 -9.75
CA PRO A 252 -13.03 20.30 -9.40
C PRO A 252 -14.37 20.24 -10.12
N ALA A 253 -15.42 20.73 -9.45
CA ALA A 253 -16.79 20.69 -9.97
C ALA A 253 -17.01 21.65 -11.15
N ASP A 254 -16.26 22.74 -11.19
CA ASP A 254 -16.35 23.79 -12.20
C ASP A 254 -14.93 24.30 -12.57
N PRO A 255 -14.77 24.98 -13.73
CA PRO A 255 -13.48 25.46 -14.20
C PRO A 255 -13.01 26.76 -13.52
N GLY A 256 -13.76 27.28 -12.53
CA GLY A 256 -13.51 28.56 -11.87
C GLY A 256 -13.55 29.75 -12.84
N SER A 257 -12.58 30.65 -12.70
CA SER A 257 -12.52 31.89 -13.48
C SER A 257 -12.18 31.69 -14.96
N GLY A 258 -11.68 30.51 -15.36
CA GLY A 258 -11.21 30.18 -16.70
C GLY A 258 -9.70 29.96 -16.77
N PRO A 259 -9.08 30.05 -17.95
CA PRO A 259 -7.63 29.89 -18.09
C PRO A 259 -6.84 31.02 -17.41
N PHE A 260 -5.69 30.67 -16.84
CA PHE A 260 -4.78 31.60 -16.17
C PHE A 260 -3.96 32.42 -17.16
N ASN A 261 -3.74 33.71 -16.85
CA ASN A 261 -2.83 34.60 -17.58
C ASN A 261 -3.09 34.66 -19.10
N VAL A 262 -4.33 34.97 -19.47
CA VAL A 262 -4.79 35.11 -20.85
C VAL A 262 -5.02 36.57 -21.27
N GLU A 263 -5.00 37.49 -20.30
CA GLU A 263 -5.18 38.93 -20.50
C GLU A 263 -3.99 39.69 -19.89
N ASP A 264 -3.73 40.91 -20.37
CA ASP A 264 -2.66 41.77 -19.83
C ASP A 264 -3.15 42.53 -18.59
N PRO A 265 -2.35 42.61 -17.50
CA PRO A 265 -2.73 43.35 -16.29
C PRO A 265 -2.70 44.86 -16.53
N THR A 266 -3.67 45.56 -15.94
CA THR A 266 -3.73 47.02 -15.90
C THR A 266 -3.21 47.57 -14.56
N PRO A 267 -2.86 48.87 -14.47
CA PRO A 267 -2.51 49.49 -13.19
C PRO A 267 -3.59 49.34 -12.11
N ARG A 268 -4.88 49.29 -12.51
CA ARG A 268 -6.00 49.10 -11.59
C ARG A 268 -6.00 47.70 -10.97
N ASP A 269 -5.55 46.69 -11.70
CA ASP A 269 -5.47 45.32 -11.20
C ASP A 269 -4.36 45.18 -10.16
N VAL A 270 -3.24 45.89 -10.36
CA VAL A 270 -2.16 45.98 -9.36
C VAL A 270 -2.61 46.73 -8.10
N GLU A 271 -3.37 47.82 -8.24
CA GLU A 271 -3.97 48.53 -7.11
C GLU A 271 -4.96 47.64 -6.34
N PHE A 272 -5.80 46.89 -7.06
CA PHE A 272 -6.76 45.96 -6.46
C PHE A 272 -6.09 44.77 -5.78
N HIS A 273 -5.03 44.21 -6.38
CA HIS A 273 -4.19 43.17 -5.76
C HIS A 273 -3.58 43.66 -4.44
N ALA A 274 -3.04 44.88 -4.39
CA ALA A 274 -2.52 45.47 -3.17
C ALA A 274 -3.60 45.66 -2.09
N LEU A 275 -4.82 46.04 -2.49
CA LEU A 275 -5.97 46.11 -1.58
C LEU A 275 -6.31 44.72 -1.03
N ALA A 276 -6.42 43.70 -1.89
CA ALA A 276 -6.71 42.33 -1.50
C ALA A 276 -5.65 41.77 -0.53
N LEU A 277 -4.37 42.05 -0.79
CA LEU A 277 -3.25 41.67 0.09
C LEU A 277 -3.37 42.30 1.48
N SER A 278 -3.75 43.59 1.53
CA SER A 278 -3.97 44.29 2.80
C SER A 278 -5.13 43.69 3.61
N LEU A 279 -6.22 43.32 2.94
CA LEU A 279 -7.39 42.69 3.55
C LEU A 279 -7.08 41.28 4.07
N ALA A 280 -6.33 40.49 3.30
CA ALA A 280 -5.86 39.17 3.70
C ALA A 280 -5.07 39.26 5.01
N THR A 281 -4.17 40.25 5.13
CA THR A 281 -3.34 40.44 6.34
C THR A 281 -4.17 40.85 7.57
N VAL A 282 -5.24 41.63 7.39
CA VAL A 282 -6.16 41.98 8.48
C VAL A 282 -6.96 40.77 8.98
N GLY A 283 -7.33 39.85 8.09
CA GLY A 283 -8.02 38.60 8.44
C GLY A 283 -7.30 37.80 9.52
N ASP A 284 -5.98 37.60 9.39
CA ASP A 284 -5.14 36.88 10.36
C ASP A 284 -5.16 37.56 11.75
N ILE A 285 -5.24 38.90 11.80
CA ILE A 285 -5.30 39.66 13.06
C ILE A 285 -6.65 39.47 13.77
N THR A 286 -7.72 39.21 13.01
CA THR A 286 -9.09 39.02 13.53
C THR A 286 -9.45 37.57 13.83
N GLY A 287 -8.51 36.63 13.65
CA GLY A 287 -8.71 35.20 13.92
C GLY A 287 -9.24 34.38 12.74
N GLN A 288 -9.34 34.97 11.54
CA GLN A 288 -9.66 34.25 10.29
C GLN A 288 -8.37 33.75 9.63
N THR A 289 -7.65 32.90 10.34
CA THR A 289 -6.28 32.51 9.98
C THR A 289 -6.20 31.65 8.72
N GLY A 290 -7.14 30.74 8.53
CA GLY A 290 -7.25 29.87 7.36
C GLY A 290 -7.68 30.65 6.13
N ALA A 291 -8.71 31.49 6.26
CA ALA A 291 -9.18 32.32 5.15
C ALA A 291 -8.10 33.30 4.67
N SER A 292 -7.36 33.91 5.62
CA SER A 292 -6.20 34.75 5.32
C SER A 292 -5.11 33.97 4.59
N ARG A 293 -4.74 32.77 5.07
CA ARG A 293 -3.73 31.92 4.42
C ARG A 293 -4.10 31.60 2.98
N ASN A 294 -5.34 31.19 2.73
CA ASN A 294 -5.81 30.82 1.40
C ASN A 294 -5.82 32.03 0.45
N MET A 295 -6.27 33.19 0.92
CA MET A 295 -6.22 34.44 0.16
C MET A 295 -4.78 34.87 -0.16
N LEU A 296 -3.87 34.78 0.81
CA LEU A 296 -2.45 35.10 0.58
C LEU A 296 -1.82 34.15 -0.43
N HIS A 297 -2.18 32.87 -0.41
CA HIS A 297 -1.72 31.88 -1.38
C HIS A 297 -2.24 32.19 -2.78
N TYR A 298 -3.53 32.49 -2.91
CA TYR A 298 -4.16 32.94 -4.15
C TYR A 298 -3.39 34.12 -4.77
N LEU A 299 -3.14 35.15 -3.97
CA LEU A 299 -2.49 36.39 -4.40
C LEU A 299 -1.00 36.23 -4.75
N ARG A 300 -0.35 35.11 -4.41
CA ARG A 300 1.02 34.81 -4.90
C ARG A 300 1.04 34.37 -6.37
N GLY A 301 -0.08 33.87 -6.88
CA GLY A 301 -0.20 33.49 -8.28
C GLY A 301 0.61 32.26 -8.70
N THR A 302 0.89 31.32 -7.78
CA THR A 302 1.66 30.10 -8.11
C THR A 302 0.78 28.96 -8.62
N GLY A 303 -0.49 28.91 -8.20
CA GLY A 303 -1.41 27.80 -8.50
C GLY A 303 -1.03 26.48 -7.82
N GLU A 304 -0.02 26.48 -6.95
CA GLU A 304 0.43 25.27 -6.24
C GLU A 304 -0.68 24.73 -5.34
N THR A 305 -0.84 23.40 -5.31
CA THR A 305 -1.80 22.75 -4.41
C THR A 305 -1.47 23.10 -2.96
N LEU A 306 -2.48 23.52 -2.19
CA LEU A 306 -2.32 23.90 -0.80
C LEU A 306 -2.75 22.76 0.14
N ASP A 307 -1.86 22.37 1.05
CA ASP A 307 -2.17 21.36 2.05
C ASP A 307 -3.05 21.90 3.19
N VAL A 308 -4.07 21.12 3.55
CA VAL A 308 -5.03 21.45 4.62
C VAL A 308 -4.89 20.52 5.83
N ASP A 309 -5.00 21.09 7.03
CA ASP A 309 -4.90 20.36 8.29
C ASP A 309 -6.26 19.74 8.65
N VAL A 310 -6.45 18.49 8.22
CA VAL A 310 -7.70 17.75 8.44
C VAL A 310 -7.90 17.41 9.93
N ASN A 311 -6.82 17.21 10.70
CA ASN A 311 -6.93 16.96 12.14
C ASN A 311 -7.57 18.15 12.85
N ARG A 312 -7.13 19.36 12.50
CA ARG A 312 -7.71 20.58 13.04
C ARG A 312 -9.12 20.85 12.51
N MET A 313 -9.44 20.50 11.27
CA MET A 313 -10.82 20.53 10.78
C MET A 313 -11.75 19.65 11.62
N LEU A 314 -11.32 18.40 11.90
CA LEU A 314 -12.05 17.46 12.75
C LEU A 314 -12.21 17.98 14.18
N HIS A 315 -11.21 18.70 14.71
CA HIS A 315 -11.27 19.28 16.05
C HIS A 315 -12.26 20.46 16.11
N ASP A 316 -12.10 21.41 15.19
CA ASP A 316 -12.76 22.72 15.23
C ASP A 316 -14.22 22.68 14.76
N ASP A 317 -14.60 21.75 13.86
CA ASP A 317 -15.95 21.66 13.31
C ASP A 317 -16.66 20.35 13.69
N ALA A 318 -17.54 20.45 14.70
CA ALA A 318 -18.31 19.30 15.19
C ALA A 318 -19.23 18.70 14.13
N LYS A 319 -19.75 19.49 13.19
CA LYS A 319 -20.62 18.99 12.13
C LYS A 319 -19.80 18.15 11.14
N PHE A 320 -18.64 18.65 10.71
CA PHE A 320 -17.73 17.89 9.86
C PHE A 320 -17.34 16.55 10.50
N ARG A 321 -16.98 16.58 11.80
CA ARG A 321 -16.68 15.37 12.57
C ARG A 321 -17.86 14.38 12.61
N SER A 322 -19.08 14.84 12.85
CA SER A 322 -20.26 13.97 12.83
C SER A 322 -20.60 13.44 11.43
N ASP A 323 -20.37 14.22 10.37
CA ASP A 323 -20.51 13.72 8.99
C ASP A 323 -19.55 12.53 8.76
N VAL A 324 -18.30 12.60 9.25
CA VAL A 324 -17.34 11.48 9.16
C VAL A 324 -17.83 10.24 9.90
N GLU A 325 -18.29 10.41 11.15
CA GLU A 325 -18.81 9.32 11.98
C GLU A 325 -20.02 8.64 11.33
N GLU A 326 -21.01 9.42 10.89
CA GLU A 326 -22.29 8.90 10.41
C GLU A 326 -22.24 8.44 8.95
N ILE A 327 -21.57 9.18 8.07
CA ILE A 327 -21.60 8.93 6.63
C ILE A 327 -20.52 7.94 6.22
N HIS A 328 -19.32 8.08 6.77
CA HIS A 328 -18.17 7.29 6.32
C HIS A 328 -17.95 6.05 7.16
N ILE A 329 -18.14 6.08 8.48
CA ILE A 329 -17.91 4.91 9.34
C ILE A 329 -19.20 4.11 9.51
N ALA A 330 -20.26 4.71 10.09
CA ALA A 330 -21.47 3.99 10.48
C ALA A 330 -22.19 3.30 9.30
N ARG A 331 -22.20 3.92 8.12
CA ARG A 331 -22.83 3.33 6.92
C ARG A 331 -22.03 2.20 6.27
N ASN A 332 -20.71 2.16 6.46
CA ASN A 332 -19.83 1.20 5.76
C ASN A 332 -19.35 0.05 6.67
N GLN A 333 -19.37 0.25 7.99
CA GLN A 333 -18.77 -0.68 8.95
C GLN A 333 -19.32 -2.12 8.85
N GLU A 334 -20.62 -2.30 8.63
CA GLU A 334 -21.23 -3.64 8.54
C GLU A 334 -20.72 -4.39 7.30
N GLU A 335 -20.66 -3.72 6.15
CA GLU A 335 -20.18 -4.32 4.92
C GLU A 335 -18.69 -4.65 5.00
N TRP A 336 -17.87 -3.72 5.48
CA TRP A 336 -16.43 -3.92 5.61
C TRP A 336 -16.11 -5.03 6.61
N ARG A 337 -16.78 -5.04 7.77
CA ARG A 337 -16.66 -6.11 8.75
C ARG A 337 -17.01 -7.47 8.15
N ARG A 338 -18.13 -7.57 7.43
CA ARG A 338 -18.55 -8.82 6.78
C ARG A 338 -17.52 -9.31 5.76
N LYS A 339 -16.98 -8.42 4.93
CA LYS A 339 -15.93 -8.76 3.94
C LYS A 339 -14.66 -9.26 4.63
N ALA A 340 -14.21 -8.57 5.69
CA ALA A 340 -13.00 -8.94 6.40
C ALA A 340 -13.14 -10.30 7.12
N LEU A 341 -14.29 -10.55 7.75
CA LEU A 341 -14.58 -11.83 8.40
C LEU A 341 -14.67 -12.99 7.39
N ALA A 342 -15.21 -12.76 6.19
CA ALA A 342 -15.25 -13.78 5.16
C ALA A 342 -13.84 -14.18 4.69
N GLU A 343 -12.94 -13.21 4.52
CA GLU A 343 -11.54 -13.53 4.20
C GLU A 343 -10.82 -14.22 5.36
N PHE A 344 -11.11 -13.83 6.61
CA PHE A 344 -10.58 -14.51 7.81
C PHE A 344 -11.05 -15.97 7.91
N GLU A 345 -12.33 -16.25 7.65
CA GLU A 345 -12.88 -17.61 7.61
C GLU A 345 -12.25 -18.44 6.50
N LYS A 346 -12.13 -17.86 5.29
CA LYS A 346 -11.47 -18.50 4.15
C LYS A 346 -9.99 -18.82 4.43
N ALA A 347 -9.33 -18.00 5.25
CA ALA A 347 -7.95 -18.22 5.69
C ALA A 347 -7.80 -19.28 6.80
N GLY A 348 -8.91 -19.81 7.34
CA GLY A 348 -8.91 -20.84 8.39
C GLY A 348 -9.18 -20.31 9.81
N GLY A 349 -9.30 -18.99 9.99
CA GLY A 349 -9.67 -18.37 11.26
C GLY A 349 -8.58 -18.35 12.35
N ASP A 350 -7.32 -18.61 11.99
CA ASP A 350 -6.18 -18.68 12.91
C ASP A 350 -5.05 -17.70 12.56
N LYS A 351 -5.14 -17.00 11.43
CA LYS A 351 -4.15 -16.01 10.97
C LYS A 351 -4.78 -14.62 10.83
N PRO A 352 -4.04 -13.54 11.15
CA PRO A 352 -4.54 -12.19 10.93
C PRO A 352 -4.81 -11.95 9.44
N VAL A 353 -5.92 -11.27 9.16
CA VAL A 353 -6.33 -10.89 7.80
C VAL A 353 -6.60 -9.39 7.76
N THR A 354 -6.12 -8.74 6.72
CA THR A 354 -6.33 -7.30 6.52
C THR A 354 -6.88 -7.04 5.11
N ILE A 355 -7.93 -6.22 5.02
CA ILE A 355 -8.48 -5.73 3.76
C ILE A 355 -8.40 -4.20 3.69
N PRO A 356 -7.96 -3.61 2.55
CA PRO A 356 -8.05 -2.17 2.35
C PRO A 356 -9.50 -1.75 2.10
N VAL A 357 -9.88 -0.61 2.63
CA VAL A 357 -11.24 -0.06 2.53
C VAL A 357 -11.20 1.44 2.21
N GLU A 358 -12.21 1.91 1.51
CA GLU A 358 -12.40 3.34 1.20
C GLU A 358 -13.90 3.60 1.09
N SER A 359 -14.36 4.73 1.65
CA SER A 359 -15.75 5.14 1.55
C SER A 359 -15.99 5.92 0.25
N HIS A 360 -17.25 5.98 -0.18
CA HIS A 360 -17.63 6.83 -1.30
C HIS A 360 -17.45 8.30 -0.94
N GLN A 361 -17.17 9.13 -1.95
CA GLN A 361 -17.03 10.56 -1.80
C GLN A 361 -18.34 11.21 -1.33
N TYR A 362 -18.21 12.21 -0.48
CA TYR A 362 -19.33 13.01 0.00
C TYR A 362 -18.97 14.49 0.01
N GLY A 363 -19.91 15.32 -0.47
CA GLY A 363 -19.79 16.77 -0.43
C GLY A 363 -20.36 17.32 0.88
N GLY A 364 -19.52 18.04 1.64
CA GLY A 364 -19.88 18.69 2.90
C GLY A 364 -19.81 20.21 2.81
N THR A 365 -20.32 20.88 3.85
CA THR A 365 -20.11 22.31 4.07
C THR A 365 -19.84 22.52 5.55
N PHE A 366 -18.79 23.29 5.85
CA PHE A 366 -18.41 23.62 7.21
C PHE A 366 -19.48 24.51 7.87
N THR A 367 -19.46 24.57 9.19
CA THR A 367 -20.39 25.37 9.98
C THR A 367 -20.08 26.86 9.79
N GLU A 368 -21.06 27.70 9.43
CA GLU A 368 -20.89 29.12 9.02
C GLU A 368 -20.02 30.03 9.93
N LYS A 369 -19.78 29.62 11.17
CA LYS A 369 -19.03 30.38 12.18
C LYS A 369 -17.60 29.90 12.38
N THR A 370 -17.17 28.83 11.70
CA THR A 370 -15.81 28.31 11.78
C THR A 370 -14.90 29.03 10.79
N ASP A 371 -13.61 29.14 11.12
CA ASP A 371 -12.60 29.64 10.17
C ASP A 371 -12.60 28.80 8.88
N TRP A 372 -12.90 27.50 8.99
CA TRP A 372 -13.01 26.57 7.86
C TRP A 372 -14.14 26.91 6.89
N TYR A 373 -15.28 27.43 7.36
CA TYR A 373 -16.33 27.92 6.47
C TYR A 373 -15.88 29.14 5.67
N HIS A 374 -15.11 30.04 6.28
CA HIS A 374 -14.56 31.20 5.57
C HIS A 374 -13.37 30.85 4.67
N ALA A 375 -12.62 29.79 5.01
CA ALA A 375 -11.43 29.38 4.27
C ALA A 375 -11.74 28.48 3.06
N LEU A 376 -12.67 27.53 3.21
CA LEU A 376 -13.06 26.56 2.18
C LEU A 376 -14.56 26.63 1.88
N GLY A 377 -15.39 26.82 2.91
CA GLY A 377 -16.84 26.78 2.76
C GLY A 377 -17.32 25.34 2.58
N SER A 378 -17.34 24.86 1.34
CA SER A 378 -17.69 23.49 0.98
C SER A 378 -16.43 22.64 0.75
N HIS A 379 -16.58 21.32 0.77
CA HIS A 379 -15.47 20.40 0.51
C HIS A 379 -15.98 19.05 0.01
N GLN A 380 -15.10 18.27 -0.59
CA GLN A 380 -15.27 16.83 -0.81
C GLN A 380 -14.50 16.06 0.27
N GLN A 381 -15.08 14.97 0.76
CA GLN A 381 -14.46 14.11 1.76
C GLN A 381 -14.62 12.62 1.46
N THR A 382 -13.66 11.84 1.93
CA THR A 382 -13.69 10.36 2.01
C THR A 382 -13.00 9.91 3.30
N ILE A 383 -13.11 8.62 3.63
CA ILE A 383 -12.12 7.94 4.48
C ILE A 383 -11.49 6.80 3.70
N SER A 384 -10.20 6.57 3.95
CA SER A 384 -9.43 5.44 3.42
C SER A 384 -8.71 4.75 4.57
N GLY A 385 -8.54 3.43 4.50
CA GLY A 385 -8.00 2.68 5.62
C GLY A 385 -7.91 1.19 5.39
N VAL A 386 -7.84 0.46 6.49
CA VAL A 386 -7.78 -1.00 6.51
C VAL A 386 -8.69 -1.56 7.61
N VAL A 387 -9.37 -2.67 7.32
CA VAL A 387 -10.02 -3.49 8.34
C VAL A 387 -9.16 -4.71 8.60
N THR A 388 -8.81 -4.93 9.87
CA THR A 388 -8.00 -6.07 10.31
C THR A 388 -8.82 -6.97 11.22
N VAL A 389 -8.80 -8.27 10.92
CA VAL A 389 -9.36 -9.33 11.74
C VAL A 389 -8.21 -10.11 12.36
N ARG A 390 -8.22 -10.29 13.68
CA ARG A 390 -7.24 -11.10 14.41
C ARG A 390 -7.94 -12.24 15.18
N PRO A 391 -7.29 -13.39 15.37
CA PRO A 391 -7.78 -14.39 16.32
C PRO A 391 -7.88 -13.76 17.72
N GLY A 392 -9.07 -13.84 18.34
CA GLY A 392 -9.31 -13.32 19.70
C GLY A 392 -9.64 -14.43 20.70
N GLU A 393 -9.83 -14.05 21.96
CA GLU A 393 -10.09 -14.98 23.05
C GLU A 393 -11.38 -15.79 22.85
N GLY A 394 -11.34 -17.07 23.24
CA GLY A 394 -12.51 -17.95 23.16
C GLY A 394 -13.02 -18.20 21.74
N GLY A 395 -12.17 -18.01 20.72
CA GLY A 395 -12.52 -18.23 19.32
C GLY A 395 -13.36 -17.11 18.69
N LYS A 396 -13.55 -15.99 19.39
CA LYS A 396 -14.20 -14.80 18.82
C LYS A 396 -13.14 -13.91 18.18
N PRO A 397 -13.20 -13.63 16.87
CA PRO A 397 -12.24 -12.74 16.23
C PRO A 397 -12.38 -11.31 16.75
N ASP A 398 -11.25 -10.63 16.85
CA ASP A 398 -11.15 -9.18 17.07
C ASP A 398 -11.15 -8.47 15.71
N VAL A 399 -12.05 -7.51 15.50
CA VAL A 399 -12.17 -6.75 14.25
C VAL A 399 -11.99 -5.26 14.52
N SER A 400 -11.02 -4.64 13.85
CA SER A 400 -10.75 -3.21 13.97
C SER A 400 -10.66 -2.54 12.61
N LEU A 401 -11.17 -1.31 12.52
CA LEU A 401 -10.95 -0.39 11.41
C LEU A 401 -9.87 0.59 11.81
N GLU A 402 -8.87 0.76 10.95
CA GLU A 402 -7.86 1.80 11.04
C GLU A 402 -7.98 2.68 9.79
N TYR A 403 -8.13 4.00 9.93
CA TYR A 403 -8.51 4.88 8.82
C TYR A 403 -7.96 6.31 8.97
N GLN A 404 -7.89 7.01 7.85
CA GLN A 404 -7.65 8.45 7.77
C GLN A 404 -8.82 9.13 7.04
N VAL A 405 -9.06 10.40 7.35
CA VAL A 405 -10.03 11.27 6.68
C VAL A 405 -9.31 12.08 5.61
N ASN A 406 -9.85 12.12 4.40
CA ASN A 406 -9.26 12.84 3.29
C ASN A 406 -10.21 13.95 2.84
N VAL A 407 -9.67 15.14 2.57
CA VAL A 407 -10.42 16.32 2.16
C VAL A 407 -9.83 16.90 0.88
N TRP A 408 -10.70 17.35 -0.02
CA TRP A 408 -10.33 18.10 -1.23
C TRP A 408 -11.28 19.26 -1.45
N ASP A 409 -10.76 20.33 -2.02
CA ASP A 409 -11.55 21.46 -2.48
C ASP A 409 -10.79 22.27 -3.55
N ARG A 410 -11.46 23.20 -4.23
CA ARG A 410 -10.82 24.18 -5.11
C ARG A 410 -11.07 25.58 -4.57
N TYR A 411 -9.99 26.35 -4.40
CA TYR A 411 -10.11 27.77 -4.12
C TYR A 411 -10.37 28.53 -5.44
N ASN A 412 -11.65 28.78 -5.74
CA ASN A 412 -12.11 29.51 -6.93
C ASN A 412 -13.01 30.71 -6.55
N TRP A 413 -13.19 31.62 -7.50
CA TRP A 413 -14.04 32.81 -7.33
C TRP A 413 -15.14 32.84 -8.41
N ASP A 414 -16.39 32.65 -8.00
CA ASP A 414 -17.55 32.60 -8.91
C ASP A 414 -18.07 33.99 -9.28
N LYS A 415 -18.27 34.26 -10.56
CA LYS A 415 -18.57 35.59 -11.12
C LYS A 415 -19.88 36.25 -10.61
N ASP A 416 -20.77 35.49 -9.96
CA ASP A 416 -22.10 35.92 -9.52
C ASP A 416 -22.22 36.22 -8.01
N LYS A 417 -21.12 36.21 -7.25
CA LYS A 417 -21.09 36.40 -5.79
C LYS A 417 -20.36 37.68 -5.35
N GLN A 418 -20.62 38.12 -4.12
CA GLN A 418 -19.91 39.21 -3.46
C GLN A 418 -19.56 38.81 -2.03
N THR A 419 -18.33 39.10 -1.61
CA THR A 419 -17.83 38.74 -0.29
C THR A 419 -17.68 40.01 0.57
N PRO A 420 -18.37 40.11 1.71
CA PRO A 420 -18.27 41.26 2.62
C PRO A 420 -17.01 41.13 3.50
N PHE A 421 -16.26 42.23 3.62
CA PHE A 421 -15.11 42.37 4.52
C PHE A 421 -15.37 43.40 5.61
N TYR A 422 -14.56 43.34 6.68
CA TYR A 422 -14.64 44.29 7.80
C TYR A 422 -14.48 45.74 7.33
N GLY A 423 -15.24 46.67 7.92
CA GLY A 423 -15.21 48.10 7.57
C GLY A 423 -16.12 48.51 6.41
N GLY A 424 -17.06 47.66 5.98
CA GLY A 424 -18.04 47.97 4.93
C GLY A 424 -17.49 47.84 3.50
N ILE A 425 -16.30 47.23 3.36
CA ILE A 425 -15.68 46.91 2.08
C ILE A 425 -16.35 45.64 1.55
N SER A 426 -16.76 45.63 0.28
CA SER A 426 -17.24 44.42 -0.39
C SER A 426 -16.42 44.22 -1.66
N ILE A 427 -15.89 43.01 -1.81
CA ILE A 427 -15.17 42.58 -3.01
C ILE A 427 -16.13 41.74 -3.84
N LYS A 428 -16.21 42.02 -5.13
CA LYS A 428 -16.92 41.14 -6.06
C LYS A 428 -16.00 39.99 -6.41
N ASP A 429 -16.55 38.78 -6.40
CA ASP A 429 -15.82 37.58 -6.78
C ASP A 429 -15.33 37.67 -8.23
N ALA A 430 -16.05 38.38 -9.11
CA ALA A 430 -15.60 38.68 -10.47
C ALA A 430 -14.31 39.53 -10.53
N ASP A 431 -14.09 40.45 -9.58
CA ASP A 431 -12.87 41.26 -9.52
C ASP A 431 -11.69 40.37 -9.07
N MET A 432 -11.93 39.44 -8.15
CA MET A 432 -10.95 38.43 -7.75
C MET A 432 -10.61 37.50 -8.91
N GLY A 433 -11.62 36.95 -9.59
CA GLY A 433 -11.43 36.11 -10.77
C GLY A 433 -10.73 36.82 -11.93
N HIS A 434 -10.85 38.15 -12.04
CA HIS A 434 -10.09 38.89 -13.03
C HIS A 434 -8.58 38.87 -12.76
N LEU A 435 -8.17 38.91 -11.48
CA LEU A 435 -6.75 38.75 -11.08
C LEU A 435 -6.15 37.41 -11.60
N HIS A 436 -6.98 36.36 -11.69
CA HIS A 436 -6.64 35.09 -12.33
C HIS A 436 -6.39 35.24 -13.83
N THR A 437 -7.35 35.84 -14.52
CA THR A 437 -7.26 36.00 -15.98
C THR A 437 -6.08 36.87 -16.42
N VAL A 438 -5.69 37.87 -15.61
CA VAL A 438 -4.54 38.76 -15.91
C VAL A 438 -3.21 38.30 -15.32
N GLY A 439 -3.17 37.12 -14.69
CA GLY A 439 -1.91 36.47 -14.30
C GLY A 439 -1.26 36.95 -13.00
N ILE A 440 -1.96 37.69 -12.14
CA ILE A 440 -1.38 38.27 -10.91
C ILE A 440 -1.86 37.62 -9.61
N ALA A 441 -2.87 36.76 -9.68
CA ALA A 441 -3.28 35.83 -8.63
C ALA A 441 -3.77 34.54 -9.29
N GLN A 442 -3.73 33.38 -8.66
CA GLN A 442 -4.07 32.11 -9.33
C GLN A 442 -4.91 31.22 -8.43
N GLU A 443 -5.99 30.67 -8.98
CA GLU A 443 -6.84 29.67 -8.32
C GLU A 443 -6.04 28.38 -8.16
N PHE A 444 -6.30 27.64 -7.09
CA PHE A 444 -5.51 26.46 -6.73
C PHE A 444 -6.38 25.39 -6.08
N ASP A 445 -5.90 24.15 -6.14
CA ASP A 445 -6.56 23.03 -5.48
C ASP A 445 -6.06 22.92 -4.03
N MET A 446 -6.92 22.44 -3.15
CA MET A 446 -6.63 22.19 -1.74
C MET A 446 -6.83 20.70 -1.44
N ARG A 447 -5.92 20.09 -0.68
CA ARG A 447 -6.10 18.70 -0.25
C ARG A 447 -5.41 18.40 1.07
N GLY A 448 -5.85 17.36 1.76
CA GLY A 448 -5.19 16.91 2.97
C GLY A 448 -5.73 15.57 3.46
N SER A 449 -4.94 14.90 4.29
CA SER A 449 -5.32 13.69 5.01
C SER A 449 -5.06 13.88 6.50
N SER A 450 -5.94 13.33 7.34
CA SER A 450 -5.76 13.35 8.80
C SER A 450 -4.66 12.39 9.24
N SER A 451 -4.32 12.44 10.53
CA SER A 451 -3.65 11.32 11.18
C SER A 451 -4.59 10.10 11.22
N THR A 452 -4.04 8.96 11.61
CA THR A 452 -4.79 7.70 11.64
C THR A 452 -5.64 7.57 12.90
N PHE A 453 -6.89 7.14 12.71
CA PHE A 453 -7.84 6.82 13.75
C PHE A 453 -8.15 5.32 13.77
N THR A 454 -8.57 4.83 14.93
CA THR A 454 -9.00 3.43 15.11
C THR A 454 -10.45 3.38 15.58
N HIS A 455 -11.23 2.47 15.02
CA HIS A 455 -12.60 2.17 15.42
C HIS A 455 -12.76 0.66 15.65
N ASP A 456 -13.38 0.30 16.78
CA ASP A 456 -13.69 -1.10 17.11
C ASP A 456 -14.93 -1.55 16.33
N LEU A 457 -14.80 -2.65 15.59
CA LEU A 457 -15.87 -3.25 14.80
C LEU A 457 -16.47 -4.50 15.46
N ASN A 458 -16.12 -4.81 16.72
CA ASN A 458 -16.64 -5.97 17.42
C ASN A 458 -18.03 -5.76 18.03
N GLY A 459 -18.42 -4.51 18.32
CA GLY A 459 -19.66 -4.17 19.01
C GLY A 459 -20.51 -3.13 18.29
N ASP A 460 -21.68 -2.82 18.87
CA ASP A 460 -22.63 -1.84 18.35
C ASP A 460 -22.29 -0.39 18.77
N ALA A 461 -21.05 -0.14 19.19
CA ALA A 461 -20.63 1.18 19.63
C ALA A 461 -20.70 2.16 18.45
N SER A 462 -21.35 3.31 18.66
CA SER A 462 -21.33 4.39 17.68
C SER A 462 -19.89 4.82 17.42
N PRO A 463 -19.48 5.00 16.16
CA PRO A 463 -18.14 5.49 15.85
C PRO A 463 -17.95 6.88 16.45
N THR A 464 -16.77 7.11 17.01
CA THR A 464 -16.38 8.40 17.58
C THR A 464 -15.00 8.76 17.06
N VAL A 465 -14.87 9.96 16.47
CA VAL A 465 -13.60 10.50 15.98
C VAL A 465 -13.07 11.46 17.03
N ASN A 466 -11.91 11.15 17.63
CA ASN A 466 -11.31 11.99 18.68
C ASN A 466 -9.97 12.56 18.19
N PRO A 467 -9.98 13.68 17.45
CA PRO A 467 -8.74 14.33 17.02
C PRO A 467 -7.97 14.85 18.24
N ALA A 468 -6.65 14.72 18.20
CA ALA A 468 -5.79 15.32 19.22
C ALA A 468 -5.97 16.85 19.21
N ASP A 469 -5.79 17.49 20.38
CA ASP A 469 -5.70 18.96 20.44
C ASP A 469 -4.45 19.37 19.65
N PRO A 470 -4.59 20.14 18.55
CA PRO A 470 -3.46 20.55 17.72
C PRO A 470 -2.50 21.52 18.46
N GLY A 471 -2.85 21.94 19.68
CA GLY A 471 -2.05 22.85 20.48
C GLY A 471 -2.14 24.30 20.01
N ARG A 472 -1.53 25.21 20.78
CA ARG A 472 -1.48 26.66 20.49
C ARG A 472 -0.35 27.09 19.55
N SER A 473 0.41 26.15 18.96
CA SER A 473 1.62 26.41 18.17
C SER A 473 1.38 27.18 16.86
N GLY A 474 0.13 27.40 16.44
CA GLY A 474 -0.21 28.26 15.28
C GLY A 474 -0.05 29.78 15.48
N GLY A 475 0.88 30.25 16.33
CA GLY A 475 1.07 31.66 16.65
C GLY A 475 1.73 32.48 15.52
N ARG A 476 1.07 33.60 15.16
CA ARG A 476 1.47 34.73 14.28
C ARG A 476 2.89 34.68 13.68
N GLY A 477 3.00 34.22 12.43
CA GLY A 477 4.12 34.61 11.57
C GLY A 477 4.76 33.54 10.68
N ASP A 478 4.37 32.27 10.79
CA ASP A 478 5.04 31.22 10.01
C ASP A 478 4.35 30.95 8.66
N VAL A 479 5.15 31.08 7.60
CA VAL A 479 4.78 30.80 6.20
C VAL A 479 4.74 29.29 5.92
N SER A 480 5.23 28.48 6.87
CA SER A 480 5.28 27.01 6.85
C SER A 480 4.03 26.36 7.49
N ARG A 481 2.95 27.12 7.69
CA ARG A 481 1.67 26.65 8.29
C ARG A 481 1.04 25.52 7.43
N GLY A 482 1.39 24.27 7.74
CA GLY A 482 0.93 23.05 7.05
C GLY A 482 2.03 22.01 6.81
N ASP A 483 3.31 22.39 6.95
CA ASP A 483 4.45 21.51 6.65
C ASP A 483 4.95 20.71 7.86
N GLU A 484 4.46 21.00 9.07
CA GLU A 484 4.92 20.33 10.29
C GLU A 484 3.91 19.24 10.70
N GLU A 485 4.41 18.00 10.61
CA GLU A 485 3.75 16.71 10.83
C GLU A 485 2.87 16.17 9.69
N ASN A 486 3.47 16.06 8.50
CA ASN A 486 3.13 15.04 7.50
C ASN A 486 4.41 14.46 6.84
N ARG A 487 5.42 14.13 7.65
CA ARG A 487 6.59 13.34 7.24
C ARG A 487 6.61 11.98 7.89
#